data_AF-A0A7Y3BIE3-F1
#
_entry.id   AF-A0A7Y3BIE3-F1
#
_cell.length_a   1.000
_cell.length_b   1.000
_cell.length_c   1.000
_cell.angle_alpha   90.00
_cell.angle_beta   90.00
_cell.angle_gamma   90.00
#
_symmetry.space_group_name_H-M   'P 1'
#
loop_
_entity.id
_entity.type
_entity.pdbx_description
1 polymer ?
#
loop_
_entity_poly.entity_id
_entity_poly.type
_entity_poly.pdbx_seq_one_letter_code
_entity_poly.pdbx_strand_id
1 'polypeptide(L)' 'MEFALTNLDRFVVVGDRVLVRHHEESSRTTGGLYLPAGVSEKEKVQSGYVIKVGPGYATSTEIEDEPWKENLDKVKYIP' A
#
# COMPACT_ATOMS: atom_id res chain seq x y z
N MET A 1 -10.72 15.55 4.72
CA MET A 1 -10.79 14.57 5.83
C MET A 1 -9.36 14.38 6.29
N GLU A 2 -9.03 14.91 7.47
CA GLU A 2 -7.65 14.97 7.98
C GLU A 2 -7.50 13.92 9.08
N PHE A 3 -6.57 12.99 8.89
CA PHE A 3 -6.35 11.90 9.83
C PHE A 3 -5.24 12.31 10.79
N ALA A 4 -5.57 12.47 12.08
CA ALA A 4 -4.60 12.70 13.13
C ALA A 4 -3.80 11.42 13.40
N LEU A 5 -2.76 11.18 12.58
CA LEU A 5 -1.82 10.07 12.77
C LEU A 5 -0.64 10.61 13.58
N THR A 6 -0.59 10.29 14.87
CA THR A 6 0.51 10.74 15.73
C THR A 6 1.80 9.98 15.40
N ASN A 7 2.74 10.67 14.76
CA ASN A 7 4.15 10.29 14.62
C ASN A 7 4.44 8.98 13.84
N LEU A 8 4.05 8.94 12.56
CA LEU A 8 4.45 7.88 11.62
C LEU A 8 5.73 8.20 10.84
N ASP A 9 6.30 9.39 11.05
CA ASP A 9 7.47 9.87 10.30
C ASP A 9 8.69 8.98 10.52
N ARG A 10 8.80 8.38 11.71
CA ARG A 10 9.90 7.46 12.07
C ARG A 10 9.61 5.99 11.74
N PHE A 11 8.41 5.66 11.26
CA PHE A 11 8.04 4.29 10.93
C PHE A 11 8.36 3.99 9.46
N VAL A 12 9.28 3.06 9.19
CA VAL A 12 9.67 2.69 7.83
C VAL A 12 9.07 1.33 7.49
N VAL A 13 8.30 1.29 6.39
CA VAL A 13 7.77 0.04 5.83
C VAL A 13 8.82 -0.54 4.88
N VAL A 14 9.14 -1.82 5.03
CA VAL A 14 10.23 -2.49 4.31
C VAL A 14 9.66 -3.59 3.40
N GLY A 15 10.25 -3.76 2.21
CA GLY A 15 9.85 -4.74 1.22
C GLY A 15 8.48 -4.45 0.60
N ASP A 16 7.77 -5.50 0.20
CA ASP A 16 6.39 -5.43 -0.30
C ASP A 16 5.40 -5.58 0.85
N ARG A 17 5.30 -4.53 1.66
CA ARG A 17 4.34 -4.46 2.76
C ARG A 17 3.59 -3.15 2.71
N VAL A 18 2.39 -3.17 3.25
CA VAL A 18 1.53 -1.99 3.32
C VAL A 18 1.09 -1.81 4.76
N LEU A 19 1.28 -0.60 5.28
CA LEU A 19 0.75 -0.19 6.56
C LEU A 19 -0.68 0.33 6.35
N VAL A 20 -1.63 -0.32 7.00
CA VAL A 20 -3.06 -0.03 6.87
C VAL A 20 -3.62 0.41 8.23
N ARG A 21 -4.39 1.50 8.24
CA ARG A 21 -5.24 1.87 9.38
C ARG A 21 -6.55 1.12 9.25
N HIS A 22 -6.85 0.25 10.21
CA HIS A 22 -8.12 -0.47 10.23
C HIS A 22 -9.29 0.49 10.41
N HIS A 23 -10.42 0.16 9.80
CA HIS A 23 -11.69 0.81 10.11
C HIS A 23 -12.09 0.46 11.55
N GLU A 24 -12.78 1.37 12.24
CA GLU A 24 -13.34 1.05 13.56
C GLU A 24 -14.35 -0.09 13.42
N GLU A 25 -14.18 -1.13 14.23
CA GLU A 25 -15.05 -2.29 14.24
C GLU A 25 -16.38 -1.91 14.91
N SER A 26 -17.50 -2.16 14.25
CA SER A 26 -18.80 -1.94 14.87
C SER A 26 -19.02 -2.99 15.96
N SER A 27 -19.19 -2.56 17.21
CA SER A 27 -19.55 -3.45 18.33
C SER A 27 -20.93 -4.10 18.19
N ARG A 28 -21.67 -3.76 17.13
CA ARG A 28 -23.03 -4.20 16.85
C ARG A 28 -23.13 -4.68 15.41
N THR A 29 -23.76 -5.83 15.18
CA THR A 29 -24.09 -6.31 13.84
C THR A 29 -25.15 -5.41 13.19
N THR A 30 -25.28 -5.46 11.87
CA THR A 30 -26.34 -4.74 11.13
C THR A 30 -27.75 -5.07 11.64
N GLY A 31 -27.96 -6.30 12.11
CA GLY A 31 -29.22 -6.76 12.72
C GLY A 31 -29.41 -6.36 14.18
N GLY A 32 -28.44 -5.68 14.78
CA GLY A 32 -28.56 -5.07 16.09
C GLY A 32 -28.06 -5.91 17.27
N LEU A 33 -27.32 -7.00 17.03
CA LEU A 33 -26.73 -7.83 18.08
C LEU A 33 -25.39 -7.26 18.52
N TYR A 34 -25.13 -7.19 19.83
CA TYR A 34 -23.81 -6.82 20.34
C TYR A 34 -22.82 -7.99 20.22
N LEU A 35 -21.65 -7.70 19.68
CA LEU A 35 -20.57 -8.67 19.53
C LEU A 35 -19.70 -8.67 20.80
N PRO A 36 -19.38 -9.85 21.37
CA PRO A 36 -18.46 -9.94 22.50
C PRO A 36 -17.02 -9.60 22.08
N ALA A 37 -16.22 -9.11 23.03
CA ALA A 37 -14.81 -8.82 22.83
C ALA A 37 -14.08 -10.09 22.33
N GLY A 38 -13.42 -10.00 21.17
CA GLY A 38 -12.72 -11.11 20.54
C GLY A 38 -13.42 -11.74 19.33
N VAL A 39 -14.65 -11.33 18.99
CA VAL A 39 -15.19 -11.58 17.64
C VAL A 39 -14.47 -10.69 16.62
N SER A 40 -14.09 -9.48 17.06
CA SER A 40 -13.33 -8.47 16.31
C SER A 40 -12.12 -9.06 15.55
N GLU A 41 -11.21 -9.57 16.37
CA GLU A 41 -9.91 -10.14 15.96
C GLU A 41 -10.03 -11.45 15.16
N LYS A 42 -11.17 -12.15 15.24
CA LYS A 42 -11.40 -13.41 14.51
C LYS A 42 -11.98 -13.18 13.12
N GLU A 43 -12.32 -11.95 12.78
CA GLU A 43 -12.85 -11.66 11.45
C GLU A 43 -11.75 -11.80 10.40
N LYS A 44 -11.98 -12.71 9.44
CA LYS A 44 -10.97 -13.10 8.44
C LYS A 44 -10.64 -11.96 7.46
N VAL A 45 -11.52 -10.97 7.34
CA VAL A 45 -11.42 -9.89 6.36
C VAL A 45 -11.38 -8.57 7.11
N GLN A 46 -10.22 -7.92 7.10
CA GLN A 46 -10.05 -6.58 7.66
C GLN A 46 -10.01 -5.57 6.52
N SER A 47 -10.65 -4.42 6.73
CA SER A 47 -10.69 -3.30 5.77
C SER A 47 -10.16 -2.04 6.43
N GLY A 48 -9.62 -1.14 5.61
CA GLY A 48 -8.96 0.06 6.14
C GLY A 48 -8.36 0.94 5.06
N TYR A 49 -7.69 2.00 5.52
CA TYR A 49 -7.01 2.96 4.67
C TYR A 49 -5.51 2.70 4.63
N VAL A 50 -4.94 2.72 3.43
CA VAL A 50 -3.48 2.63 3.25
C VAL A 50 -2.83 3.92 3.72
N ILE A 51 -1.88 3.81 4.64
CA ILE A 51 -1.14 4.95 5.19
C ILE A 51 0.26 5.04 4.59
N LYS A 52 0.95 3.91 4.47
CA LYS A 52 2.32 3.86 3.96
C LYS A 52 2.57 2.56 3.22
N VAL A 53 3.34 2.63 2.14
CA VAL A 53 3.76 1.48 1.34
C VAL A 53 5.26 1.29 1.49
N GLY A 54 5.70 0.04 1.45
CA GLY A 54 7.11 -0.30 1.34
C GLY A 54 7.63 -0.10 -0.09
N PRO A 55 8.95 -0.13 -0.29
CA PRO A 55 9.59 0.09 -1.59
C PRO A 55 9.30 -1.01 -2.64
N GLY A 56 8.68 -2.13 -2.24
CA GLY A 56 8.46 -3.28 -3.10
C GLY A 56 9.71 -4.15 -3.22
N TYR A 57 9.65 -5.15 -4.10
CA TYR A 57 10.80 -5.99 -4.43
C TYR A 57 11.70 -5.26 -5.43
N ALA A 58 13.01 -5.51 -5.34
CA ALA A 58 13.94 -5.07 -6.37
C ALA A 58 13.62 -5.83 -7.67
N THR A 59 12.94 -5.19 -8.59
CA THR A 59 12.90 -5.65 -9.99
C THR A 59 14.27 -5.38 -10.59
N SER A 60 14.82 -6.36 -11.31
CA SER A 60 16.06 -6.20 -12.07
C SER A 60 15.95 -4.96 -12.96
N THR A 61 16.87 -4.01 -12.79
CA THR A 61 16.94 -2.77 -13.60
C THR A 61 17.37 -3.04 -15.05
N GLU A 62 17.49 -4.30 -15.44
CA GLU A 62 17.62 -4.68 -16.83
C GLU A 62 16.23 -4.59 -17.48
N ILE A 63 15.84 -3.34 -17.76
CA ILE A 63 15.17 -3.10 -19.02
C ILE A 63 16.26 -3.39 -20.07
N GLU A 64 16.49 -4.67 -20.37
CA GLU A 64 17.06 -5.01 -21.67
C GLU A 64 16.12 -4.31 -22.66
N ASP A 65 16.65 -3.34 -23.40
CA ASP A 65 15.88 -2.78 -24.50
C ASP A 65 15.61 -3.95 -25.44
N GLU A 66 14.37 -4.44 -25.35
CA GLU A 66 13.85 -5.56 -26.15
C GLU A 66 14.34 -5.38 -27.59
N PRO A 67 14.91 -6.42 -28.23
CA PRO A 67 15.60 -6.30 -29.51
C PRO A 67 14.72 -5.79 -30.67
N TRP A 68 13.40 -5.71 -30.47
CA TRP A 68 12.44 -5.14 -31.41
C TRP A 68 12.14 -3.64 -31.19
N LYS A 69 12.63 -2.99 -30.13
CA LYS A 69 12.42 -1.55 -29.93
C LYS A 69 13.25 -0.80 -30.97
N GLU A 70 12.58 -0.05 -31.84
CA GLU A 70 13.24 0.81 -32.80
C GLU A 70 14.06 1.87 -32.04
N ASN A 71 15.38 1.88 -32.29
CA ASN A 71 16.24 2.98 -31.87
C ASN A 71 15.82 4.21 -32.67
N LEU A 72 14.90 5.01 -32.12
CA LEU A 72 14.63 6.36 -32.62
C LEU A 72 15.88 7.18 -32.36
N ASP A 73 16.75 7.22 -33.37
CA ASP A 73 17.97 8.03 -33.41
C ASP A 73 17.65 9.43 -32.85
N LYS A 74 18.18 9.72 -31.66
CA LYS A 74 18.17 11.07 -31.11
C LYS A 74 19.05 11.92 -32.00
N VAL A 75 18.44 12.54 -33.01
CA VAL A 75 19.11 13.48 -33.92
C VAL A 75 19.74 14.58 -33.06
N LYS A 76 21.06 14.52 -32.92
CA LYS A 76 21.84 15.45 -32.11
C LYS A 76 22.23 16.63 -32.98
N TYR A 77 21.51 17.73 -32.87
CA TYR A 77 21.90 18.99 -33.50
C TYR A 77 23.16 19.54 -32.83
N ILE A 78 24.19 19.77 -33.63
CA ILE A 78 25.41 20.51 -33.25
C ILE A 78 25.28 21.90 -33.90
N PRO A 79 25.57 22.99 -33.16
CA PRO A 79 25.32 24.36 -33.57
C PRO A 79 26.07 24.82 -34.82
#